data_AF-A0A933XJ69-F1
#
_entry.id   AF-A0A933XJ69-F1
#
_cell.length_a   1.000
_cell.length_b   1.000
_cell.length_c   1.000
_cell.angle_alpha   90.00
_cell.angle_beta   90.00
_cell.angle_gamma   90.00
#
_symmetry.space_group_name_H-M   'P 1'
#
loop_
_entity.id
_entity.type
_entity.pdbx_description
1 polymer ?
#
loop_
_entity_poly.entity_id
_entity_poly.type
_entity_poly.pdbx_seq_one_letter_code
_entity_poly.pdbx_strand_id
1 'polypeptide(L)'
;MFKFTKIIFSLFSILFIISGCAAYHPEGKGGIRVIDSKKESLSVGPAGSYEECFIVKPGQKLIYKFRSSKPADFNIHYHGDSDVHYPVLQKEVSEADGVIDPDKHNYYIKAQEYYCLMWENPDARPFNVSYECTVVEK
;
A
#
# COMPACT_ATOMS: atom_id res chain seq x y z
N MET A 1 -52.26 -41.56 28.28
CA MET A 1 -52.10 -41.29 29.73
C MET A 1 -50.80 -40.53 29.94
N PHE A 2 -50.89 -39.21 30.09
CA PHE A 2 -49.77 -38.34 30.46
C PHE A 2 -49.67 -38.32 31.99
N LYS A 3 -48.48 -38.60 32.55
CA LYS A 3 -48.19 -38.34 33.97
C LYS A 3 -47.02 -37.38 34.07
N PHE A 4 -47.36 -36.16 34.48
CA PHE A 4 -46.47 -35.16 35.05
C PHE A 4 -45.84 -35.69 36.34
N THR A 5 -44.53 -35.54 36.53
CA THR A 5 -43.95 -35.56 37.89
C THR A 5 -42.68 -34.72 37.99
N LYS A 6 -42.88 -33.53 38.58
CA LYS A 6 -42.05 -32.81 39.56
C LYS A 6 -40.58 -32.48 39.24
N ILE A 7 -40.45 -31.21 38.84
CA ILE A 7 -39.44 -30.21 39.22
C ILE A 7 -38.74 -30.52 40.55
N ILE A 8 -37.41 -30.64 40.51
CA ILE A 8 -36.52 -30.36 41.65
C ILE A 8 -35.55 -29.28 41.19
N PHE A 9 -35.68 -28.09 41.80
CA PHE A 9 -34.72 -27.01 41.74
C PHE A 9 -33.40 -27.48 42.38
N SER A 10 -32.30 -27.39 41.67
CA SER A 10 -30.99 -27.28 42.29
C SER A 10 -30.16 -26.25 41.54
N LEU A 11 -30.02 -25.09 42.19
CA LEU A 11 -29.18 -23.98 41.81
C LEU A 11 -27.72 -24.40 41.90
N PHE A 12 -27.06 -24.58 40.76
CA PHE A 12 -25.62 -24.37 40.67
C PHE A 12 -25.35 -23.35 39.58
N SER A 13 -25.36 -22.10 40.01
CA SER A 13 -24.80 -20.97 39.29
C SER A 13 -23.29 -21.19 39.18
N ILE A 14 -22.84 -21.86 38.11
CA ILE A 14 -21.44 -21.80 37.71
C ILE A 14 -21.32 -20.59 36.79
N LEU A 15 -20.89 -19.50 37.41
CA LEU A 15 -20.54 -18.24 36.78
C LEU A 15 -19.47 -18.53 35.72
N PHE A 16 -19.85 -18.50 34.44
CA PHE A 16 -18.90 -18.46 33.34
C PHE A 16 -18.14 -17.13 33.45
N ILE A 17 -16.94 -17.16 34.03
CA ILE A 17 -15.98 -16.07 33.90
C ILE A 17 -15.46 -16.15 32.46
N ILE A 18 -16.26 -15.64 31.53
CA ILE A 18 -15.76 -15.22 30.22
C ILE A 18 -14.86 -14.02 30.52
N SER A 19 -13.58 -14.31 30.76
CA SER A 19 -12.50 -13.34 30.66
C SER A 19 -12.41 -12.94 29.19
N GLY A 20 -13.35 -12.13 28.75
CA GLY A 20 -13.23 -11.42 27.50
C GLY A 20 -12.04 -10.49 27.65
N CYS A 21 -10.94 -10.82 26.97
CA CYS A 21 -10.02 -9.79 26.55
C CYS A 21 -10.84 -8.88 25.65
N ALA A 22 -11.38 -7.78 26.20
CA ALA A 22 -11.78 -6.66 25.38
C ALA A 22 -10.48 -6.25 24.66
N ALA A 23 -10.35 -6.66 23.40
CA ALA A 23 -9.36 -6.09 22.51
C ALA A 23 -9.66 -4.60 22.51
N TYR A 24 -8.80 -3.85 23.20
CA TYR A 24 -8.79 -2.41 23.20
C TYR A 24 -8.68 -1.99 21.74
N HIS A 25 -9.80 -1.62 21.13
CA HIS A 25 -9.81 -0.83 19.91
C HIS A 25 -9.43 0.58 20.34
N PRO A 26 -8.23 1.08 20.02
CA PRO A 26 -8.01 2.51 20.14
C PRO A 26 -8.99 3.17 19.17
N GLU A 27 -9.94 3.94 19.70
CA GLU A 27 -10.60 4.97 18.92
C GLU A 27 -9.51 5.94 18.45
N GLY A 28 -9.03 5.72 17.23
CA GLY A 28 -8.06 6.57 16.57
C GLY A 28 -8.72 7.87 16.15
N LYS A 29 -8.45 8.93 16.91
CA LYS A 29 -8.57 10.32 16.48
C LYS A 29 -7.94 10.49 15.08
N GLY A 30 -8.72 10.92 14.08
CA GLY A 30 -8.25 11.56 12.84
C GLY A 30 -6.95 11.02 12.23
N GLY A 31 -6.83 9.70 12.07
CA GLY A 31 -5.68 9.08 11.41
C GLY A 31 -5.84 9.10 9.90
N ILE A 32 -4.75 9.32 9.17
CA ILE A 32 -4.69 9.15 7.72
C ILE A 32 -5.11 7.71 7.38
N ARG A 33 -6.17 7.55 6.57
CA ARG A 33 -6.64 6.22 6.15
C ARG A 33 -5.69 5.66 5.08
N VAL A 34 -4.96 4.59 5.41
CA VAL A 34 -4.14 3.84 4.46
C VAL A 34 -5.05 2.95 3.61
N ILE A 35 -4.90 3.04 2.28
CA ILE A 35 -5.67 2.30 1.28
C ILE A 35 -4.90 1.09 0.77
N ASP A 36 -3.61 1.28 0.51
CA ASP A 36 -2.70 0.24 0.06
C ASP A 36 -1.28 0.56 0.56
N SER A 37 -0.46 -0.46 0.80
CA SER A 37 0.95 -0.26 1.10
C SER A 37 1.77 -1.47 0.73
N LYS A 38 2.94 -1.21 0.15
CA LYS A 38 3.93 -2.23 -0.14
C LYS A 38 5.30 -1.81 0.34
N LYS A 39 6.05 -2.77 0.88
CA LYS A 39 7.45 -2.62 1.22
C LYS A 39 8.19 -3.88 0.78
N GLU A 40 9.18 -3.72 -0.07
CA GLU A 40 9.89 -4.86 -0.64
C GLU A 40 11.38 -4.53 -0.83
N SER A 41 12.18 -5.58 -1.01
CA SER A 41 13.56 -5.49 -1.46
C SER A 41 13.82 -6.59 -2.46
N LEU A 42 14.36 -6.22 -3.62
CA LEU A 42 14.54 -7.12 -4.76
C LEU A 42 15.77 -6.75 -5.57
N SER A 43 16.15 -7.64 -6.49
CA SER A 43 17.26 -7.43 -7.41
C SER A 43 16.75 -7.13 -8.82
N VAL A 44 17.22 -6.03 -9.40
CA VAL A 44 16.98 -5.68 -10.81
C VAL A 44 18.15 -6.23 -11.63
N GLY A 45 17.83 -7.06 -12.62
CA GLY A 45 18.83 -7.70 -13.48
C GLY A 45 19.60 -6.71 -14.37
N PRO A 46 20.73 -7.12 -14.97
CA PRO A 46 21.45 -6.32 -15.96
C PRO A 46 20.55 -5.86 -17.11
N ALA A 47 20.66 -4.60 -17.52
CA ALA A 47 19.85 -4.02 -18.61
C ALA A 47 18.32 -4.25 -18.44
N GLY A 48 17.86 -4.52 -17.22
CA GLY A 48 16.49 -4.86 -16.90
C GLY A 48 15.75 -3.72 -16.22
N SER A 49 14.46 -3.94 -16.00
CA SER A 49 13.62 -3.03 -15.22
C SER A 49 12.75 -3.82 -14.25
N TYR A 50 12.26 -3.11 -13.24
CA TYR A 50 11.22 -3.59 -12.35
C TYR A 50 10.19 -2.49 -12.16
N GLU A 51 8.90 -2.87 -12.14
CA GLU A 51 7.79 -1.95 -11.92
C GLU A 51 6.91 -2.41 -10.75
N GLU A 52 6.44 -1.44 -9.97
CA GLU A 52 5.39 -1.62 -8.98
C GLU A 52 4.29 -0.57 -9.20
N CYS A 53 3.05 -1.02 -9.36
CA CYS A 53 1.94 -0.16 -9.75
C CYS A 53 0.87 -0.07 -8.68
N PHE A 54 0.42 1.14 -8.37
CA PHE A 54 -0.62 1.42 -7.38
C PHE A 54 -1.83 2.09 -8.01
N ILE A 55 -3.02 1.70 -7.56
CA ILE A 55 -4.26 2.43 -7.86
C ILE A 55 -4.30 3.68 -6.99
N VAL A 56 -4.29 4.87 -7.58
CA VAL A 56 -4.35 6.16 -6.89
C VAL A 56 -5.46 7.02 -7.49
N LYS A 57 -6.57 7.14 -6.75
CA LYS A 57 -7.77 7.87 -7.17
C LYS A 57 -7.72 9.34 -6.76
N PRO A 58 -8.57 10.21 -7.33
CA PRO A 58 -8.80 11.57 -6.83
C PRO A 58 -9.17 11.54 -5.34
N GLY A 59 -8.65 12.49 -4.57
CA GLY A 59 -8.77 12.49 -3.10
C GLY A 59 -7.81 11.54 -2.37
N GLN A 60 -6.91 10.84 -3.09
CA GLN A 60 -5.85 10.01 -2.51
C GLN A 60 -4.46 10.59 -2.83
N LYS A 61 -3.44 10.08 -2.14
CA LYS A 61 -2.02 10.37 -2.39
C LYS A 61 -1.23 9.07 -2.37
N LEU A 62 -0.24 8.96 -3.24
CA LEU A 62 0.80 7.91 -3.16
C LEU A 62 2.06 8.52 -2.58
N ILE A 63 2.48 8.03 -1.42
CA ILE A 63 3.74 8.38 -0.76
C ILE A 63 4.74 7.29 -1.12
N TYR A 64 5.91 7.67 -1.64
CA TYR A 64 6.94 6.72 -2.03
C TYR A 64 8.29 7.11 -1.45
N LYS A 65 9.13 6.09 -1.24
CA LYS A 65 10.56 6.24 -1.03
C LYS A 65 11.29 4.99 -1.50
N PHE A 66 12.50 5.13 -2.00
CA PHE A 66 13.38 4.01 -2.29
C PHE A 66 14.84 4.33 -2.00
N ARG A 67 15.64 3.27 -1.86
CA ARG A 67 17.09 3.29 -1.90
C ARG A 67 17.57 2.11 -2.75
N SER A 68 18.67 2.29 -3.47
CA SER A 68 19.28 1.24 -4.28
C SER A 68 20.77 1.11 -3.99
N SER A 69 21.32 -0.08 -4.22
CA SER A 69 22.75 -0.37 -4.02
C SER A 69 23.66 0.27 -5.08
N LYS A 70 23.08 0.80 -6.17
CA LYS A 70 23.72 1.51 -7.28
C LYS A 70 22.75 2.53 -7.88
N PRO A 71 23.26 3.55 -8.60
CA PRO A 71 22.42 4.45 -9.37
C PRO A 71 21.46 3.70 -10.31
N ALA A 72 20.20 4.11 -10.32
CA ALA A 72 19.15 3.60 -11.19
C ALA A 72 18.54 4.76 -11.97
N ASP A 73 17.99 4.46 -13.14
CA ASP A 73 17.08 5.35 -13.83
C ASP A 73 15.69 5.13 -13.22
N PHE A 74 15.18 6.14 -12.52
CA PHE A 74 13.92 6.04 -11.76
C PHE A 74 12.86 6.93 -12.38
N ASN A 75 11.67 6.38 -12.56
CA ASN A 75 10.52 7.18 -12.95
C ASN A 75 9.24 6.72 -12.24
N ILE A 76 8.29 7.62 -12.16
CA ILE A 76 6.89 7.29 -11.87
C ILE A 76 6.11 7.74 -13.08
N HIS A 77 5.38 6.81 -13.70
CA HIS A 77 4.56 7.10 -14.85
C HIS A 77 3.14 6.60 -14.69
N TYR A 78 2.25 7.15 -15.51
CA TYR A 78 0.89 6.66 -15.68
C TYR A 78 0.49 6.80 -17.14
N HIS A 79 -0.38 5.92 -17.61
CA HIS A 79 -0.89 5.95 -18.98
C HIS A 79 -2.09 6.89 -19.04
N GLY A 80 -1.97 7.98 -19.79
CA GLY A 80 -3.01 8.94 -20.17
C GLY A 80 -3.86 8.46 -21.36
N ASP A 81 -4.73 9.34 -21.88
CA ASP A 81 -5.71 8.98 -22.93
C ASP A 81 -5.02 8.55 -24.23
N SER A 82 -3.91 9.21 -24.54
CA SER A 82 -3.11 8.96 -25.74
C SER A 82 -1.61 8.82 -25.46
N ASP A 83 -1.15 9.13 -24.25
CA ASP A 83 0.27 9.34 -23.96
C ASP A 83 0.66 8.76 -22.60
N VAL A 84 1.95 8.52 -22.41
CA VAL A 84 2.50 8.20 -21.10
C VAL A 84 2.99 9.49 -20.45
N HIS A 85 2.60 9.71 -19.20
CA HIS A 85 3.00 10.89 -18.44
C HIS A 85 3.99 10.50 -17.34
N TYR A 86 5.02 11.31 -17.16
CA TYR A 86 6.10 11.07 -16.20
C TYR A 86 6.14 12.20 -15.15
N PRO A 87 5.28 12.18 -14.12
CA PRO A 87 5.35 13.13 -13.02
C PRO A 87 6.70 13.08 -12.27
N VAL A 88 7.42 11.96 -12.34
CA VAL A 88 8.78 11.82 -11.84
C VAL A 88 9.63 11.16 -12.92
N LEU A 89 10.77 11.77 -13.25
CA LEU A 89 11.76 11.23 -14.17
C LEU A 89 13.16 11.67 -13.70
N GLN A 90 13.94 10.73 -13.23
CA GLN A 90 15.26 10.95 -12.63
C GLN A 90 16.25 9.93 -13.20
N LYS A 91 17.43 10.40 -13.60
CA LYS A 91 18.51 9.57 -14.13
C LYS A 91 19.58 9.38 -13.07
N GLU A 92 20.17 8.18 -13.02
CA GLU A 92 21.34 7.87 -12.18
C GLU A 92 21.19 8.23 -10.69
N VAL A 93 20.03 7.96 -10.09
CA VAL A 93 19.76 8.22 -8.65
C VAL A 93 19.85 6.95 -7.82
N SER A 94 20.38 7.05 -6.60
CA SER A 94 20.44 5.91 -5.65
C SER A 94 19.34 5.96 -4.58
N GLU A 95 18.60 7.06 -4.50
CA GLU A 95 17.49 7.26 -3.58
C GLU A 95 16.55 8.33 -4.13
N ALA A 96 15.27 8.19 -3.81
CA ALA A 96 14.30 9.28 -3.95
C ALA A 96 13.14 9.04 -2.99
N ASP A 97 12.46 10.12 -2.62
CA ASP A 97 11.19 10.09 -1.91
C ASP A 97 10.29 11.22 -2.40
N GLY A 98 8.98 11.06 -2.21
CA GLY A 98 8.03 12.08 -2.62
C GLY A 98 6.58 11.66 -2.46
N VAL A 99 5.70 12.52 -2.98
CA VAL A 99 4.25 12.34 -2.95
C VAL A 99 3.67 12.60 -4.33
N ILE A 100 2.92 11.64 -4.83
CA ILE A 100 2.07 11.77 -6.02
C ILE A 100 0.66 12.11 -5.58
N ASP A 101 0.12 13.17 -6.18
CA ASP A 101 -1.22 13.66 -5.92
C ASP A 101 -1.96 13.81 -7.27
N PRO A 102 -2.87 12.87 -7.62
CA PRO A 102 -3.58 12.90 -8.89
C PRO A 102 -4.38 14.18 -9.13
N ASP A 103 -4.86 14.84 -8.07
CA ASP A 103 -5.65 16.08 -8.20
C ASP A 103 -4.81 17.26 -8.72
N LYS A 104 -3.49 17.10 -8.77
CA LYS A 104 -2.56 18.09 -9.36
C LYS A 104 -2.23 17.80 -10.82
N HIS A 105 -2.72 16.70 -11.39
CA HIS A 105 -2.41 16.28 -12.75
C HIS A 105 -3.62 16.53 -13.67
N ASN A 106 -3.44 17.42 -14.66
CA ASN A 106 -4.52 17.85 -15.57
C ASN A 106 -4.99 16.76 -16.55
N TYR A 107 -4.28 15.64 -16.64
CA TYR A 107 -4.50 14.58 -17.62
C TYR A 107 -5.05 13.28 -17.00
N TYR A 108 -5.45 13.30 -15.72
CA TYR A 108 -6.00 12.12 -15.06
C TYR A 108 -7.45 11.86 -15.51
N ILE A 109 -7.73 10.66 -16.04
CA ILE A 109 -9.11 10.17 -16.19
C ILE A 109 -9.34 8.91 -15.35
N LYS A 110 -10.61 8.62 -15.03
CA LYS A 110 -11.02 7.50 -14.17
C LYS A 110 -10.55 6.11 -14.63
N ALA A 111 -10.23 5.92 -15.90
CA ALA A 111 -9.71 4.64 -16.40
C ALA A 111 -8.19 4.46 -16.13
N GLN A 112 -7.51 5.48 -15.63
CA GLN A 112 -6.04 5.59 -15.56
C GLN A 112 -5.58 5.65 -14.11
N GLU A 113 -6.05 4.69 -13.32
CA GLU A 113 -5.84 4.72 -11.88
C GLU A 113 -4.43 4.26 -11.48
N TYR A 114 -3.62 3.70 -12.40
CA TYR A 114 -2.34 3.08 -12.08
C TYR A 114 -1.17 4.05 -12.23
N TYR A 115 -0.47 4.30 -11.12
CA TYR A 115 0.85 4.92 -11.10
C TYR A 115 1.89 3.85 -10.87
N CYS A 116 2.80 3.68 -11.83
CA CYS A 116 3.86 2.68 -11.79
C CYS A 116 5.19 3.34 -11.44
N LEU A 117 5.78 2.92 -10.34
CA LEU A 117 7.17 3.21 -10.02
C LEU A 117 8.03 2.23 -10.82
N MET A 118 8.99 2.75 -11.56
CA MET A 118 9.90 1.97 -12.40
C MET A 118 11.34 2.25 -12.01
N TRP A 119 12.11 1.17 -11.80
CA TRP A 119 13.55 1.23 -11.66
C TRP A 119 14.21 0.50 -12.82
N GLU A 120 14.95 1.24 -13.63
CA GLU A 120 15.71 0.75 -14.77
C GLU A 120 17.18 0.60 -14.39
N ASN A 121 17.77 -0.53 -14.79
CA ASN A 121 19.19 -0.81 -14.63
C ASN A 121 19.92 -0.55 -15.96
N PRO A 122 20.59 0.61 -16.12
CA PRO A 122 21.39 0.85 -17.33
C PRO A 122 22.68 0.00 -17.37
N ASP A 123 23.08 -0.63 -16.25
CA ASP A 123 24.34 -1.34 -16.11
C ASP A 123 24.27 -2.83 -16.52
N ALA A 124 25.44 -3.38 -16.85
CA ALA A 124 25.64 -4.80 -17.12
C ALA A 124 25.69 -5.69 -15.86
N ARG A 125 25.50 -5.14 -14.67
CA ARG A 125 25.50 -5.88 -13.39
C ARG A 125 24.18 -5.63 -12.66
N PRO A 126 23.62 -6.61 -11.94
CA PRO A 126 22.43 -6.37 -11.15
C PRO A 126 22.69 -5.35 -10.04
N PHE A 127 21.60 -4.77 -9.55
CA PHE A 127 21.58 -3.97 -8.32
C PHE A 127 20.36 -4.33 -7.48
N ASN A 128 20.42 -4.05 -6.19
CA ASN A 128 19.30 -4.26 -5.29
C ASN A 128 18.58 -2.94 -5.04
N VAL A 129 17.25 -2.97 -5.05
CA VAL A 129 16.39 -1.85 -4.66
C VAL A 129 15.57 -2.26 -3.45
N SER A 130 15.43 -1.34 -2.51
CA SER A 130 14.49 -1.42 -1.39
C SER A 130 13.54 -0.23 -1.47
N TYR A 131 12.24 -0.49 -1.49
CA TYR A 131 11.24 0.57 -1.60
C TYR A 131 10.11 0.38 -0.60
N GLU A 132 9.43 1.48 -0.32
CA GLU A 132 8.22 1.52 0.49
C GLU A 132 7.26 2.52 -0.15
N CYS A 133 6.04 2.09 -0.35
CA CYS A 133 4.97 2.83 -0.99
C CYS A 133 3.70 2.70 -0.18
N THR A 134 2.96 3.79 -0.06
CA THR A 134 1.71 3.84 0.68
C THR A 134 0.72 4.74 -0.05
N VAL A 135 -0.44 4.21 -0.40
CA VAL A 135 -1.59 4.99 -0.85
C VAL A 135 -2.42 5.36 0.37
N VAL A 136 -2.74 6.65 0.50
CA VAL A 136 -3.51 7.19 1.61
C VAL A 136 -4.63 8.09 1.12
N GLU A 137 -5.70 8.20 1.90
CA GLU A 137 -6.66 9.28 1.73
C GLU A 137 -6.16 10.61 2.27
N LYS A 138 -6.60 11.69 1.63
CA LYS A 138 -6.29 13.07 2.01
C LYS A 138 -7.10 13.56 3.20
#